data_AF-A0A7V8QN32-F1
#
_entry.id   AF-A0A7V8QN32-F1
#
_cell.length_a   1.000
_cell.length_b   1.000
_cell.length_c   1.000
_cell.angle_alpha   90.00
_cell.angle_beta   90.00
_cell.angle_gamma   90.00
#
_symmetry.space_group_name_H-M   'P 1'
#
loop_
_entity.id
_entity.type
_entity.pdbx_description
1 polymer ?
#
loop_
_entity_poly.entity_id
_entity_poly.type
_entity_poly.pdbx_seq_one_letter_code
_entity_poly.pdbx_strand_id
1 'polypeptide(L)' 'MHLYLGGVIKIEVKDNNVDQALRVLKRKLQREGFFRILKIKSNYEKPSERKKRERQENIKRSKKIQRMKNNS' A
#
# COMPACT_ATOMS: atom_id res chain seq x y z
N MET A 1 -2.36 -0.17 14.13
CA MET A 1 -0.91 -0.01 14.01
C MET A 1 -0.32 -1.40 13.82
N HIS A 2 -0.38 -1.92 12.59
CA HIS A 2 -0.01 -3.30 12.28
C HIS A 2 1.41 -3.32 11.71
N LEU A 3 2.33 -3.77 12.56
CA LEU A 3 3.54 -4.55 12.29
C LEU A 3 4.46 -4.08 11.15
N TYR A 4 5.52 -3.38 11.56
CA TYR A 4 6.81 -3.37 10.86
C TYR A 4 7.56 -4.68 11.14
N LEU A 5 6.98 -5.83 10.77
CA LEU A 5 7.83 -6.98 10.45
C LEU A 5 8.39 -6.67 9.07
N GLY A 6 9.62 -6.16 9.03
CA GLY A 6 10.38 -5.86 7.81
C GLY A 6 10.68 -7.14 7.03
N GLY A 7 9.65 -7.78 6.49
CA GLY A 7 9.76 -8.92 5.62
C GLY A 7 10.36 -8.46 4.30
N VAL A 8 11.58 -8.93 4.01
CA VAL A 8 12.19 -8.75 2.70
C VAL A 8 11.30 -9.45 1.67
N ILE A 9 10.77 -8.71 0.70
CA ILE A 9 9.97 -9.31 -0.38
C ILE A 9 10.95 -10.03 -1.32
N LYS A 10 10.91 -11.36 -1.27
CA LYS A 10 11.68 -12.23 -2.17
C LYS A 10 10.82 -12.67 -3.36
N ILE A 11 11.46 -12.78 -4.53
CA ILE A 11 10.88 -13.36 -5.75
C ILE A 11 11.88 -14.40 -6.28
N GLU A 12 11.41 -15.57 -6.70
CA GLU A 12 12.23 -16.56 -7.37
C GLU A 12 12.08 -16.39 -8.89
N VAL A 13 13.19 -16.50 -9.61
CA VAL A 13 13.19 -16.49 -11.08
C VAL A 13 13.32 -17.94 -11.54
N LYS A 14 12.36 -18.39 -12.36
CA LYS A 14 12.38 -19.71 -12.99
C LYS A 14 12.61 -19.54 -14.49
N ASP A 15 13.30 -20.50 -15.10
CA ASP A 15 13.49 -20.61 -16.54
C ASP A 15 14.07 -19.34 -17.22
N ASN A 16 14.94 -18.63 -16.49
CA ASN A 16 15.53 -17.34 -16.91
C ASN A 16 14.50 -16.23 -17.27
N ASN A 17 13.26 -16.34 -16.81
CA ASN A 17 12.20 -15.39 -17.13
C ASN A 17 12.14 -14.22 -16.14
N VAL A 18 13.10 -13.29 -16.27
CA VAL A 18 13.26 -12.14 -15.38
C VAL A 18 12.10 -11.14 -15.49
N ASP A 19 11.62 -10.87 -16.70
CA ASP A 19 10.50 -9.94 -16.93
C ASP A 19 9.22 -10.36 -16.21
N GLN A 20 8.91 -11.66 -16.23
CA GLN A 20 7.77 -12.18 -15.51
C GLN A 20 7.94 -12.03 -14.00
N ALA A 21 9.12 -12.34 -13.46
CA ALA A 21 9.41 -12.17 -12.03
C ALA A 21 9.26 -10.70 -11.59
N LEU A 22 9.76 -9.74 -12.37
CA LEU A 22 9.59 -8.31 -12.12
C LEU A 22 8.13 -7.88 -12.14
N ARG A 23 7.35 -8.39 -13.10
CA ARG A 23 5.91 -8.11 -13.20
C ARG A 23 5.14 -8.65 -12.00
N VAL A 24 5.46 -9.85 -11.52
CA VAL A 24 4.85 -10.45 -10.32
C VAL A 24 5.23 -9.65 -9.07
N LEU A 25 6.50 -9.28 -8.92
CA LEU A 25 6.99 -8.46 -7.82
C LEU A 25 6.24 -7.12 -7.75
N LYS A 26 6.14 -6.41 -8.88
CA LYS A 26 5.41 -5.14 -8.98
C LYS A 26 3.95 -5.29 -8.54
N ARG A 27 3.27 -6.35 -8.99
CA ARG A 27 1.88 -6.64 -8.59
C ARG A 27 1.76 -6.91 -7.09
N LYS A 28 2.71 -7.64 -6.49
CA LYS A 28 2.74 -7.92 -5.05
C LYS A 28 2.90 -6.63 -4.23
N LEU A 29 3.88 -5.80 -4.60
CA LEU A 29 4.11 -4.47 -3.99
C LEU A 29 2.89 -3.55 -4.10
N GLN A 30 2.18 -3.57 -5.22
CA GLN A 30 0.95 -2.80 -5.42
C GLN A 30 -0.18 -3.27 -4.50
N ARG A 31 -0.38 -4.58 -4.33
CA ARG A 31 -1.40 -5.13 -3.41
C ARG A 31 -1.13 -4.76 -1.96
N GLU A 32 0.13 -4.82 -1.55
CA GLU A 32 0.54 -4.44 -0.19
C GLU A 32 0.50 -2.91 0.03
N GLY A 33 0.32 -2.12 -1.04
CA GLY A 33 0.24 -0.66 -0.95
C GLY A 33 1.60 0.00 -0.69
N PHE A 34 2.71 -0.71 -0.95
CA PHE A 34 4.07 -0.25 -0.68
C PHE A 34 4.37 1.11 -1.32
N PHE A 35 4.02 1.29 -2.60
CA PHE A 35 4.25 2.54 -3.31
C PHE A 35 3.46 3.72 -2.71
N ARG A 36 2.28 3.46 -2.13
CA ARG A 36 1.51 4.51 -1.43
C ARG A 36 2.22 4.93 -0.15
N ILE A 37 2.76 3.97 0.59
CA ILE A 37 3.53 4.25 1.81
C ILE A 37 4.80 5.03 1.47
N LEU A 38 5.54 4.62 0.44
CA LEU A 38 6.73 5.33 -0.02
C LEU A 38 6.43 6.78 -0.39
N LYS A 39 5.34 7.02 -1.13
CA LYS A 39 4.95 8.39 -1.53
C LYS A 39 4.57 9.27 -0.33
N ILE A 40 3.95 8.69 0.70
CA ILE A 40 3.60 9.43 1.92
C ILE A 40 4.85 9.71 2.76
N LYS A 41 5.83 8.81 2.75
CA LYS A 41 7.05 8.90 3.55
C LYS A 41 8.22 9.62 2.84
N SER A 42 8.08 9.98 1.57
CA SER A 42 9.18 10.58 0.79
C SER A 42 9.58 11.97 1.30
N ASN A 43 8.67 12.66 1.98
CA ASN A 43 8.88 14.01 2.49
C ASN A 43 8.49 14.06 3.97
N TYR A 44 9.14 14.94 4.73
CA TYR A 44 8.75 15.22 6.10
C TYR A 44 7.34 15.85 6.11
N GLU A 45 6.40 15.21 6.79
CA GLU A 45 5.03 15.70 7.01
C GLU A 45 4.93 16.18 8.45
N LYS A 46 4.55 17.45 8.67
CA LYS A 46 4.37 17.97 10.03
C LYS A 46 3.30 17.14 10.77
N PRO A 47 3.43 16.93 12.09
CA PRO A 47 2.53 16.07 12.84
C PRO A 47 1.05 16.54 12.80
N SER A 48 0.81 17.84 12.71
CA SER A 48 -0.55 18.40 12.55
C SER A 48 -1.16 18.06 11.18
N GLU A 49 -0.38 18.14 10.11
CA GLU A 49 -0.81 17.81 8.74
C GLU A 49 -1.08 16.32 8.59
N ARG A 50 -0.22 15.50 9.20
CA ARG A 50 -0.40 14.04 9.27
C ARG A 50 -1.73 13.66 9.93
N LYS A 51 -2.07 14.25 11.08
CA LYS A 51 -3.36 14.02 11.76
C LYS A 51 -4.54 14.41 10.87
N LYS A 52 -4.44 15.51 10.12
CA LYS A 52 -5.49 15.96 9.18
C LYS A 52 -5.67 14.95 8.04
N ARG A 53 -4.58 14.47 7.44
CA ARG A 53 -4.61 13.45 6.36
C ARG A 53 -5.20 12.14 6.85
N GLU A 54 -4.75 11.61 7.98
CA GLU A 54 -5.24 10.35 8.55
C GLU A 54 -6.76 10.40 8.81
N ARG A 55 -7.26 11.52 9.37
CA ARG A 55 -8.71 11.72 9.57
C ARG A 55 -9.48 11.70 8.25
N GLN A 56 -8.98 12.40 7.23
CA GLN A 56 -9.63 12.43 5.91
C GLN A 56 -9.60 11.05 5.22
N GLU A 57 -8.49 10.31 5.31
CA GLU A 57 -8.36 8.97 4.74
C GLU A 57 -9.31 7.97 5.43
N ASN A 58 -9.47 8.04 6.75
CA ASN A 58 -10.42 7.21 7.49
C ASN A 58 -11.88 7.48 7.07
N ILE A 59 -12.27 8.75 6.93
CA ILE A 59 -13.61 9.11 6.46
C ILE A 59 -13.84 8.57 5.04
N LYS A 60 -12.87 8.76 4.12
CA LYS A 60 -12.96 8.23 2.74
C LYS A 60 -13.06 6.71 2.74
N ARG A 61 -12.27 6.01 3.56
CA ARG A 61 -12.29 4.55 3.68
C ARG A 61 -13.64 4.05 4.20
N SER A 62 -14.19 4.68 5.24
CA SER A 62 -15.50 4.35 5.78
C SER A 62 -16.61 4.50 4.73
N LYS A 63 -16.63 5.63 4.00
CA LYS A 63 -17.58 5.87 2.92
C LYS A 63 -17.46 4.84 1.79
N LYS A 64 -16.23 4.43 1.43
CA LYS A 64 -16.00 3.41 0.41
C LYS A 64 -16.56 2.04 0.84
N ILE A 65 -16.30 1.62 2.08
CA ILE A 65 -16.79 0.33 2.61
C ILE A 65 -18.32 0.31 2.62
N GLN A 66 -18.94 1.42 3.04
CA GLN A 66 -20.39 1.54 3.07
C GLN A 66 -21.01 1.44 1.66
N ARG A 67 -20.41 2.07 0.65
CA ARG A 67 -20.84 1.92 -0.75
C ARG A 67 -20.72 0.49 -1.27
N MET A 68 -19.65 -0.22 -0.90
CA MET A 68 -19.48 -1.62 -1.30
C MET A 68 -20.53 -2.53 -0.67
N LYS A 69 -20.87 -2.30 0.61
CA LYS A 69 -21.93 -3.04 1.32
C LYS A 69 -23.32 -2.78 0.74
N ASN A 70 -23.62 -1.54 0.34
CA ASN A 70 -24.94 -1.18 -0.18
C ASN A 70 -25.19 -1.67 -1.62
N ASN A 71 -24.13 -2.00 -2.37
CA ASN A 71 -24.21 -2.54 -3.74
C ASN A 71 -24.09 -4.08 -3.77
N SER A 72 -24.20 -4.76 -2.63
CA SER A 72 -24.22 -6.22 -2.50
C SER A 72 -25.62 -6.72 -2.20
#